data_AF-A0A7J4ACW7-F1
#
_entry.id   AF-A0A7J4ACW7-F1
#
_cell.length_a   1.000
_cell.length_b   1.000
_cell.length_c   1.000
_cell.angle_alpha   90.00
_cell.angle_beta   90.00
_cell.angle_gamma   90.00
#
_symmetry.space_group_name_H-M   'P 1'
#
loop_
_entity.id
_entity.type
_entity.pdbx_description
1 polymer ?
#
loop_
_entity_poly.entity_id
_entity_poly.type
_entity_poly.pdbx_seq_one_letter_code
_entity_poly.pdbx_strand_id
1 'polypeptide(L)'
;MPLTTFHFGLALGIGYLLRNRIHLPTFLLTNVITDLEPALVLALQLPIPHHGIVHTFLFSIFLGLILSYLMFKLKKLKTIYKRLLINDSVELNFKSYLVSGITGTNLHVFLDSFIHDDMFPFFPLNNNILYSKEFLPIAIVIITSTCFIISMLGLYLYFSKFYMEIKNHNINIGKLDKIIFILAYVVAVLSYLHYFNLNLFISNLIYLIVINILVIISIIIYKLNKHLGLCLMVLVSLIIIFIFSLSISAIFGFYFYNPYFLIPFIISSVLFLIFALKIIYNYSLSKEYQKQIMQSKEV
;
A
#
# COMPACT_ATOMS: atom_id res chain seq x y z
N MET A 1 13.51 8.22 5.20
CA MET A 1 12.11 8.12 5.63
C MET A 1 11.80 6.63 5.68
N PRO A 2 11.89 5.98 6.85
CA PRO A 2 12.09 4.53 6.98
C PRO A 2 10.90 3.66 6.55
N LEU A 3 9.81 4.26 6.09
CA LEU A 3 8.60 3.59 5.60
C LEU A 3 8.01 4.52 4.55
N THR A 4 8.30 4.27 3.28
CA THR A 4 7.67 5.06 2.21
C THR A 4 6.59 4.24 1.51
N THR A 5 5.37 4.77 1.55
CA THR A 5 4.27 4.25 0.73
C THR A 5 4.50 4.45 -0.77
N PHE A 6 5.53 5.23 -1.15
CA PHE A 6 5.97 5.40 -2.52
C PHE A 6 6.50 4.09 -3.12
N HIS A 7 7.33 3.33 -2.39
CA HIS A 7 7.81 2.02 -2.86
C HIS A 7 6.67 1.03 -3.08
N PHE A 8 5.72 0.98 -2.15
CA PHE A 8 4.52 0.15 -2.30
C PHE A 8 3.70 0.54 -3.54
N GLY A 9 3.47 1.83 -3.75
CA GLY A 9 2.68 2.31 -4.88
C GLY A 9 3.36 2.06 -6.22
N LEU A 10 4.68 2.28 -6.33
CA LEU A 10 5.46 1.90 -7.50
C LEU A 10 5.35 0.39 -7.77
N ALA A 11 5.51 -0.42 -6.71
CA ALA A 11 5.40 -1.87 -6.79
C ALA A 11 4.00 -2.32 -7.22
N LEU A 12 2.94 -1.62 -6.80
CA LEU A 12 1.58 -1.85 -7.26
C LEU A 12 1.44 -1.55 -8.74
N GLY A 13 1.95 -0.43 -9.24
CA GLY A 13 1.86 -0.08 -10.66
C GLY A 13 2.58 -1.08 -11.56
N ILE A 14 3.87 -1.30 -11.33
CA ILE A 14 4.68 -2.26 -12.11
C ILE A 14 4.12 -3.67 -11.94
N GLY A 15 3.87 -4.06 -10.69
CA GLY A 15 3.48 -5.43 -10.37
C GLY A 15 2.09 -5.77 -10.88
N TYR A 16 1.15 -4.83 -10.91
CA TYR A 16 -0.20 -5.08 -11.42
C TYR A 16 -0.23 -5.25 -12.94
N LEU A 17 0.62 -4.52 -13.68
CA LEU A 17 0.86 -4.77 -15.11
C LEU A 17 1.42 -6.18 -15.35
N LEU A 18 2.32 -6.63 -14.46
CA LEU A 18 3.01 -7.91 -14.57
C LEU A 18 2.34 -9.06 -13.82
N ARG A 19 1.15 -8.87 -13.22
CA ARG A 19 0.52 -9.83 -12.27
C ARG A 19 0.25 -11.23 -12.84
N ASN A 20 0.24 -11.38 -14.16
CA ASN A 20 0.10 -12.68 -14.84
C ASN A 20 1.44 -13.41 -15.06
N ARG A 21 2.57 -12.75 -14.78
CA ARG A 21 3.94 -13.28 -14.98
C ARG A 21 4.70 -13.40 -13.66
N ILE A 22 4.45 -12.47 -12.73
CA ILE A 22 5.08 -12.41 -11.42
C ILE A 22 4.03 -12.63 -10.32
N HIS A 23 4.45 -13.11 -9.16
CA HIS A 23 3.57 -13.18 -7.99
C HIS A 23 3.48 -11.80 -7.34
N LEU A 24 2.40 -11.05 -7.61
CA LEU A 24 2.25 -9.66 -7.17
C LEU A 24 2.29 -9.51 -5.63
N PRO A 25 1.66 -10.37 -4.81
CA PRO A 25 1.77 -10.25 -3.36
C PRO A 25 3.21 -10.34 -2.86
N THR A 26 4.04 -11.20 -3.47
CA THR A 26 5.46 -11.29 -3.11
C THR A 26 6.18 -10.00 -3.50
N PHE A 27 5.93 -9.50 -4.73
CA PHE A 27 6.58 -8.29 -5.23
C PHE A 27 6.24 -7.05 -4.39
N LEU A 28 4.97 -6.90 -4.00
CA LEU A 28 4.53 -5.85 -3.07
C LEU A 28 5.21 -5.99 -1.71
N LEU A 29 5.19 -7.20 -1.14
CA LEU A 29 5.76 -7.47 0.18
C LEU A 29 7.25 -7.14 0.22
N THR A 30 8.01 -7.53 -0.80
CA THR A 30 9.45 -7.29 -0.87
C THR A 30 9.81 -5.82 -1.06
N ASN A 31 8.92 -4.98 -1.56
CA ASN A 31 9.14 -3.52 -1.63
C ASN A 31 8.78 -2.80 -0.33
N VAL A 32 8.19 -3.49 0.65
CA VAL A 32 7.78 -2.92 1.95
C VAL A 32 8.57 -3.52 3.11
N ILE A 33 8.91 -4.81 3.06
CA ILE A 33 9.67 -5.46 4.14
C ILE A 33 11.09 -4.88 4.26
N THR A 34 11.70 -4.43 3.18
CA THR A 34 13.05 -3.87 3.19
C THR A 34 13.16 -2.66 4.12
N ASP A 35 12.13 -1.81 4.15
CA ASP A 35 11.97 -0.66 5.06
C ASP A 35 11.93 -1.06 6.56
N LEU A 36 11.73 -2.35 6.91
CA LEU A 36 11.75 -2.77 8.32
C LEU A 36 13.13 -2.59 8.97
N GLU A 37 14.23 -2.70 8.21
CA GLU A 37 15.58 -2.47 8.75
C GLU A 37 15.73 -1.03 9.29
N PRO A 38 15.60 0.03 8.47
CA PRO A 38 15.72 1.40 8.97
C PRO A 38 14.62 1.75 9.98
N ALA A 39 13.41 1.18 9.86
CA ALA A 39 12.36 1.38 10.85
C ALA A 39 12.74 0.83 12.23
N LEU A 40 13.35 -0.36 12.31
CA LEU A 40 13.81 -0.96 13.56
C LEU A 40 14.99 -0.22 14.16
N VAL A 41 15.96 0.21 13.34
CA VAL A 41 17.11 1.00 13.80
C VAL A 41 16.63 2.29 14.48
N LEU A 42 15.70 3.00 13.84
CA LEU A 42 15.12 4.22 14.40
C LEU A 42 14.26 3.96 15.64
N ALA A 43 13.41 2.93 15.61
CA ALA A 43 12.51 2.61 16.72
C ALA A 43 13.26 2.17 17.99
N LEU A 44 14.37 1.45 17.82
CA LEU A 44 15.21 0.97 18.91
C LEU A 44 16.38 1.91 19.23
N GLN A 45 16.51 3.04 18.52
CA GLN A 45 17.60 4.01 18.66
C GLN A 45 18.99 3.36 18.60
N LEU A 46 19.18 2.40 17.68
CA LEU A 46 20.44 1.66 17.59
C LEU A 46 21.55 2.57 17.05
N PRO A 47 22.80 2.47 17.58
CA PRO A 47 23.92 3.30 17.15
C PRO A 47 24.59 2.74 15.88
N ILE A 48 23.79 2.40 14.86
CA ILE A 48 24.23 1.86 13.57
C ILE A 48 23.56 2.65 12.42
N PRO A 49 24.10 2.61 11.18
CA PRO A 49 23.44 3.20 10.03
C PRO A 49 21.99 2.73 9.90
N HIS A 50 21.09 3.61 9.43
CA HIS A 50 19.68 3.25 9.26
C HIS A 50 19.56 2.18 8.17
N HIS A 51 20.29 2.34 7.07
CA HIS A 51 20.30 1.40 5.95
C HIS A 51 21.52 0.48 6.05
N GLY A 52 21.32 -0.66 6.70
CA GLY A 52 22.37 -1.65 6.93
C GLY A 52 22.55 -2.62 5.77
N ILE A 53 22.80 -3.89 6.11
CA ILE A 53 23.23 -4.90 5.13
C ILE A 53 22.12 -5.27 4.15
N VAL A 54 20.86 -5.15 4.55
CA VAL A 54 19.72 -5.55 3.72
C VAL A 54 19.48 -4.54 2.59
N HIS A 55 20.04 -3.33 2.71
CA HIS A 55 20.09 -2.28 1.70
C HIS A 55 21.31 -2.37 0.76
N THR A 56 21.80 -3.58 0.52
CA THR A 56 22.82 -3.88 -0.49
C THR A 56 22.22 -4.75 -1.60
N PHE A 57 22.69 -4.64 -2.85
CA PHE A 57 22.16 -5.46 -3.94
C PHE A 57 22.38 -6.96 -3.67
N LEU A 58 23.52 -7.35 -3.10
CA LEU A 58 23.81 -8.75 -2.80
C LEU A 58 22.89 -9.33 -1.71
N PHE A 59 22.74 -8.65 -0.58
CA PHE A 59 21.94 -9.18 0.53
C PHE A 59 20.44 -8.97 0.35
N SER A 60 20.03 -7.96 -0.42
CA SER A 60 18.63 -7.83 -0.85
C SER A 60 18.19 -9.01 -1.71
N ILE A 61 19.07 -9.58 -2.57
CA ILE A 61 18.78 -10.84 -3.28
C ILE A 61 18.50 -11.97 -2.29
N PHE A 62 19.32 -12.14 -1.24
CA PHE A 62 19.10 -13.18 -0.23
C PHE A 62 17.78 -12.98 0.53
N LEU A 63 17.46 -11.74 0.94
CA LEU A 63 16.15 -11.42 1.52
C LEU A 63 15.02 -11.78 0.54
N GLY A 64 15.16 -11.37 -0.73
CA GLY A 64 14.21 -11.67 -1.79
C GLY A 64 13.96 -13.15 -1.95
N LEU A 65 15.02 -13.97 -1.99
CA LEU A 65 14.94 -15.43 -2.07
C LEU A 65 14.21 -16.04 -0.87
N ILE A 66 14.52 -15.60 0.34
CA ILE A 66 13.85 -16.05 1.58
C ILE A 66 12.36 -15.73 1.51
N LEU A 67 12.01 -14.48 1.18
CA LEU A 67 10.61 -14.06 1.06
C LEU A 67 9.86 -14.79 -0.05
N SER A 68 10.50 -15.04 -1.20
CA SER A 68 9.96 -15.86 -2.29
C SER A 68 9.62 -17.27 -1.81
N TYR A 69 10.54 -17.92 -1.11
CA TYR A 69 10.34 -19.26 -0.58
C TYR A 69 9.21 -19.32 0.46
N LEU A 70 9.20 -18.38 1.41
CA LEU A 70 8.14 -18.27 2.42
C LEU A 70 6.77 -18.06 1.75
N MET A 71 6.67 -17.12 0.81
CA MET A 71 5.43 -16.86 0.09
C MET A 71 4.98 -18.05 -0.76
N PHE A 72 5.90 -18.82 -1.34
CA PHE A 72 5.56 -20.04 -2.06
C PHE A 72 5.02 -21.13 -1.13
N LYS A 73 5.57 -21.30 0.08
CA LYS A 73 5.00 -22.20 1.10
C LYS A 73 3.62 -21.74 1.55
N LEU A 74 3.38 -20.43 1.55
CA LEU A 74 2.09 -19.82 1.83
C LEU A 74 1.15 -19.77 0.60
N LYS A 75 1.42 -20.49 -0.49
CA LYS A 75 0.54 -20.54 -1.69
C LYS A 75 -0.89 -21.00 -1.40
N LYS A 76 -1.16 -21.65 -0.26
CA LYS A 76 -2.53 -21.95 0.21
C LYS A 76 -3.37 -20.68 0.41
N LEU A 77 -2.74 -19.53 0.62
CA LEU A 77 -3.38 -18.21 0.67
C LEU A 77 -3.84 -17.70 -0.71
N LYS A 78 -3.68 -18.48 -1.80
CA LYS A 78 -4.13 -18.10 -3.15
C LYS A 78 -5.59 -17.67 -3.21
N THR A 79 -6.45 -18.25 -2.36
CA THR A 79 -7.84 -17.83 -2.24
C THR A 79 -7.93 -16.36 -1.82
N ILE A 80 -7.14 -15.91 -0.84
CA ILE A 80 -7.13 -14.51 -0.39
C ILE A 80 -6.69 -13.59 -1.53
N TYR A 81 -5.61 -13.93 -2.23
CA TYR A 81 -5.10 -13.10 -3.34
C TYR A 81 -6.10 -13.00 -4.49
N LYS A 82 -6.81 -14.10 -4.77
CA LYS A 82 -7.91 -14.14 -5.74
C LYS A 82 -9.08 -13.24 -5.34
N ARG A 83 -9.42 -13.23 -4.04
CA ARG A 83 -10.49 -12.38 -3.50
C ARG A 83 -10.13 -10.90 -3.55
N LEU A 84 -8.87 -10.58 -3.33
CA LEU A 84 -8.34 -9.22 -3.42
C LEU A 84 -8.12 -8.73 -4.86
N LEU A 85 -8.39 -9.56 -5.86
CA LEU A 85 -8.18 -9.25 -7.28
C LEU A 85 -6.73 -9.03 -7.73
N ILE A 86 -5.76 -9.47 -6.92
CA ILE A 86 -4.33 -9.22 -7.11
C ILE A 86 -3.69 -10.28 -8.01
N ASN A 87 -4.09 -11.56 -7.90
CA ASN A 87 -3.56 -12.70 -8.67
C ASN A 87 -4.66 -13.75 -8.90
N ASP A 88 -5.50 -13.56 -9.93
CA ASP A 88 -6.76 -14.33 -10.03
C ASP A 88 -6.83 -15.29 -11.22
N SER A 89 -5.94 -15.10 -12.19
CA SER A 89 -6.10 -15.63 -13.55
C SER A 89 -5.13 -16.75 -13.90
N VAL A 90 -3.97 -16.85 -13.24
CA VAL A 90 -2.90 -17.77 -13.64
C VAL A 90 -2.32 -18.45 -12.41
N GLU A 91 -2.21 -19.79 -12.45
CA GLU A 91 -1.40 -20.51 -11.46
C GLU A 91 0.08 -20.24 -11.75
N LEU A 92 0.74 -19.57 -10.80
CA LEU A 92 2.13 -19.19 -10.94
C LEU A 92 3.05 -20.27 -10.39
N ASN A 93 4.13 -20.55 -11.13
CA ASN A 93 5.17 -21.50 -10.70
C ASN A 93 6.13 -20.83 -9.71
N PHE A 94 7.03 -21.62 -9.12
CA PHE A 94 8.01 -21.11 -8.15
C PHE A 94 8.92 -20.01 -8.73
N LYS A 95 9.23 -20.06 -10.02
CA LYS A 95 10.05 -19.04 -10.70
C LYS A 95 9.39 -17.66 -10.62
N SER A 96 8.07 -17.55 -10.74
CA SER A 96 7.36 -16.28 -10.56
C SER A 96 7.50 -15.70 -9.15
N TYR A 97 7.59 -16.55 -8.12
CA TYR A 97 7.87 -16.09 -6.75
C TYR A 97 9.31 -15.60 -6.63
N LEU A 98 10.29 -16.35 -7.17
CA LEU A 98 11.70 -15.98 -7.17
C LEU A 98 11.93 -14.63 -7.86
N VAL A 99 11.38 -14.46 -9.07
CA VAL A 99 11.47 -13.20 -9.82
C VAL A 99 10.87 -12.08 -9.00
N SER A 100 9.65 -12.24 -8.46
CA SER A 100 9.02 -11.21 -7.61
C SER A 100 9.89 -10.81 -6.43
N GLY A 101 10.47 -11.76 -5.70
CA GLY A 101 11.21 -11.45 -4.49
C GLY A 101 12.54 -10.77 -4.77
N ILE A 102 13.29 -11.29 -5.76
CA ILE A 102 14.57 -10.72 -6.18
C ILE A 102 14.36 -9.33 -6.77
N THR A 103 13.47 -9.18 -7.75
CA THR A 103 13.30 -7.89 -8.41
C THR A 103 12.65 -6.86 -7.50
N GLY A 104 11.77 -7.26 -6.58
CA GLY A 104 11.13 -6.32 -5.67
C GLY A 104 12.08 -5.75 -4.62
N THR A 105 12.89 -6.59 -3.97
CA THR A 105 13.92 -6.12 -3.02
C THR A 105 14.99 -5.28 -3.71
N ASN A 106 15.48 -5.69 -4.89
CA ASN A 106 16.47 -4.90 -5.65
C ASN A 106 15.90 -3.58 -6.19
N LEU A 107 14.62 -3.54 -6.59
CA LEU A 107 13.97 -2.29 -7.01
C LEU A 107 13.94 -1.28 -5.86
N HIS A 108 13.60 -1.73 -4.66
CA HIS A 108 13.61 -0.89 -3.47
C HIS A 108 15.02 -0.34 -3.19
N VAL A 109 16.02 -1.22 -3.08
CA VAL A 109 17.42 -0.81 -2.87
C VAL A 109 17.91 0.13 -3.97
N PHE A 110 17.55 -0.12 -5.23
CA PHE A 110 17.93 0.74 -6.35
C PHE A 110 17.41 2.17 -6.19
N LEU A 111 16.16 2.35 -5.76
CA LEU A 111 15.57 3.67 -5.59
C LEU A 111 16.21 4.41 -4.43
N ASP A 112 16.38 3.73 -3.30
CA ASP A 112 16.99 4.30 -2.10
C ASP A 112 18.46 4.66 -2.29
N SER A 113 19.17 3.93 -3.15
CA SER A 113 20.58 4.19 -3.45
C SER A 113 20.84 5.59 -4.02
N PHE A 114 19.85 6.25 -4.63
CA PHE A 114 20.01 7.63 -5.12
C PHE A 114 19.71 8.69 -4.05
N ILE A 115 19.04 8.31 -2.95
CA ILE A 115 18.50 9.24 -1.96
C ILE A 115 19.32 9.19 -0.65
N HIS A 116 19.84 8.02 -0.30
CA HIS A 116 20.43 7.76 1.00
C HIS A 116 21.96 7.64 0.93
N ASP A 117 22.67 8.52 1.64
CA ASP A 117 24.13 8.56 1.69
C ASP A 117 24.75 7.50 2.60
N ASP A 118 23.97 6.98 3.56
CA ASP A 118 24.37 5.95 4.52
C ASP A 118 24.30 4.51 3.98
N MET A 119 23.85 4.32 2.74
CA MET A 119 23.79 3.02 2.08
C MET A 119 25.13 2.59 1.48
N PHE A 120 25.32 1.27 1.33
CA PHE A 120 26.46 0.68 0.63
C PHE A 120 26.00 -0.32 -0.45
N PRO A 121 25.36 0.13 -1.55
CA PRO A 121 24.64 -0.76 -2.48
C PRO A 121 25.50 -1.89 -3.06
N PHE A 122 26.80 -1.63 -3.25
CA PHE A 122 27.78 -2.54 -3.82
C PHE A 122 28.76 -3.12 -2.78
N PHE A 123 28.35 -3.26 -1.51
CA PHE A 123 29.15 -3.92 -0.46
C PHE A 123 29.85 -5.18 -1.00
N PRO A 124 31.18 -5.36 -0.78
CA PRO A 124 32.03 -4.71 0.23
C PRO A 124 32.63 -3.37 -0.17
N LEU A 125 32.21 -2.75 -1.29
CA LEU A 125 32.56 -1.35 -1.54
C LEU A 125 31.87 -0.45 -0.50
N ASN A 126 32.67 0.23 0.32
CA ASN A 126 32.18 1.09 1.41
C ASN A 126 31.82 2.50 0.90
N ASN A 127 31.10 2.59 -0.22
CA ASN A 127 30.60 3.85 -0.75
C ASN A 127 29.27 3.67 -1.49
N ASN A 128 28.46 4.73 -1.53
CA ASN A 128 27.31 4.82 -2.41
C ASN A 128 27.66 5.62 -3.67
N ILE A 129 28.00 4.93 -4.76
CA ILE A 129 28.37 5.56 -6.05
C ILE A 129 27.14 6.17 -6.75
N LEU A 130 25.93 5.71 -6.41
CA LEU A 130 24.68 6.20 -7.01
C LEU A 130 24.16 7.47 -6.32
N TYR A 131 24.60 7.73 -5.10
CA TYR A 131 24.27 8.95 -4.38
C TYR A 131 25.19 10.11 -4.77
N SER A 132 24.61 11.27 -5.00
CA SER A 132 25.33 12.53 -5.11
C SER A 132 24.58 13.64 -4.38
N LYS A 133 25.26 14.31 -3.45
CA LYS A 133 24.71 15.45 -2.70
C LYS A 133 24.30 16.60 -3.63
N GLU A 134 25.03 16.80 -4.73
CA GLU A 134 24.74 17.84 -5.72
C GLU A 134 23.45 17.54 -6.51
N PHE A 135 23.22 16.27 -6.85
CA PHE A 135 22.04 15.84 -7.61
C PHE A 135 20.86 15.41 -6.74
N LEU A 136 21.01 15.35 -5.41
CA LEU A 136 19.98 14.87 -4.49
C LEU A 136 18.61 15.55 -4.69
N PRO A 137 18.49 16.89 -4.84
CA PRO A 137 17.19 17.52 -5.07
C PRO A 137 16.51 17.02 -6.36
N ILE A 138 17.31 16.81 -7.41
CA ILE A 138 16.83 16.33 -8.72
C ILE A 138 16.41 14.86 -8.60
N ALA A 139 17.22 14.03 -7.93
CA ALA A 139 16.92 12.62 -7.68
C ALA A 139 15.60 12.46 -6.91
N ILE A 140 15.40 13.24 -5.84
CA ILE A 140 14.16 13.25 -5.06
C ILE A 140 12.97 13.58 -5.96
N VAL A 141 13.04 14.66 -6.75
CA VAL A 141 11.92 15.06 -7.64
C VAL A 141 11.60 13.97 -8.65
N ILE A 142 12.60 13.42 -9.34
CA ILE A 142 12.40 12.40 -10.37
C ILE A 142 11.82 11.13 -9.75
N ILE A 143 12.42 10.62 -8.68
CA ILE A 143 12.03 9.35 -8.06
C ILE A 143 10.64 9.47 -7.44
N THR A 144 10.38 10.51 -6.64
CA THR A 144 9.06 10.68 -6.00
C THR A 144 7.95 10.88 -7.02
N SER A 145 8.19 11.68 -8.07
CA SER A 145 7.22 11.92 -9.14
C SER A 145 6.96 10.65 -9.95
N THR A 146 8.01 9.88 -10.27
CA THR A 146 7.90 8.59 -10.97
C THR A 146 7.11 7.58 -10.14
N CYS A 147 7.46 7.44 -8.85
CA CYS A 147 6.73 6.57 -7.92
C CYS A 147 5.26 6.99 -7.86
N PHE A 148 4.97 8.28 -7.72
CA PHE A 148 3.60 8.80 -7.67
C PHE A 148 2.80 8.48 -8.93
N ILE A 149 3.33 8.78 -10.12
CA ILE A 149 2.65 8.53 -11.40
C ILE A 149 2.36 7.05 -11.59
N ILE A 150 3.34 6.18 -11.33
CA ILE A 150 3.18 4.73 -11.47
C ILE A 150 2.22 4.18 -10.41
N SER A 151 2.22 4.74 -9.20
CA SER A 151 1.23 4.41 -8.16
C SER A 151 -0.20 4.71 -8.62
N MET A 152 -0.41 5.87 -9.24
CA MET A 152 -1.72 6.25 -9.78
C MET A 152 -2.16 5.32 -10.90
N LEU A 153 -1.24 4.90 -11.77
CA LEU A 153 -1.52 3.88 -12.78
C LEU A 153 -1.92 2.54 -12.13
N GLY A 154 -1.19 2.10 -11.10
CA GLY A 154 -1.50 0.86 -10.37
C GLY A 154 -2.88 0.89 -9.72
N LEU A 155 -3.22 1.99 -9.05
CA LEU A 155 -4.55 2.21 -8.46
C LEU A 155 -5.63 2.21 -9.55
N TYR A 156 -5.43 2.93 -10.65
CA TYR A 156 -6.36 2.94 -11.77
C TYR A 156 -6.63 1.53 -12.28
N LEU A 157 -5.59 0.76 -12.60
CA LEU A 157 -5.73 -0.61 -13.14
C LEU A 157 -6.41 -1.56 -12.14
N TYR A 158 -6.09 -1.44 -10.85
CA TYR A 158 -6.74 -2.19 -9.78
C TYR A 158 -8.24 -1.87 -9.69
N PHE A 159 -8.58 -0.58 -9.58
CA PHE A 159 -9.95 -0.14 -9.41
C PHE A 159 -10.81 -0.32 -10.66
N SER A 160 -10.23 -0.21 -11.87
CA SER A 160 -10.93 -0.56 -13.12
C SER A 160 -11.34 -2.03 -13.12
N LYS A 161 -10.45 -2.94 -12.72
CA LYS A 161 -10.78 -4.37 -12.61
C LYS A 161 -11.81 -4.63 -11.50
N PHE A 162 -11.62 -4.01 -10.34
CA PHE A 162 -12.56 -4.11 -9.21
C PHE A 162 -13.97 -3.66 -9.62
N TYR A 163 -14.08 -2.53 -10.33
CA TYR A 163 -15.36 -2.05 -10.86
C TYR A 163 -15.97 -3.01 -11.88
N MET A 164 -15.17 -3.49 -12.85
CA MET A 164 -15.62 -4.45 -13.86
C MET A 164 -16.15 -5.76 -13.26
N GLU A 165 -15.58 -6.17 -12.14
CA GLU A 165 -16.02 -7.33 -11.38
C GLU A 165 -17.29 -7.02 -10.57
N ILE A 166 -17.31 -5.91 -9.80
CA ILE A 166 -18.45 -5.57 -8.93
C ILE A 166 -19.72 -5.20 -9.70
N LYS A 167 -19.63 -4.59 -10.88
CA LYS A 167 -20.81 -4.12 -11.62
C LYS A 167 -21.80 -5.25 -11.99
N ASN A 168 -21.34 -6.50 -12.00
CA ASN A 168 -22.15 -7.67 -12.31
C ASN A 168 -22.72 -8.39 -11.06
N HIS A 169 -22.38 -7.91 -9.86
CA HIS A 169 -22.76 -8.55 -8.60
C HIS A 169 -23.48 -7.59 -7.66
N ASN A 170 -24.59 -8.06 -7.07
CA ASN A 170 -25.36 -7.24 -6.13
C ASN A 170 -24.77 -7.32 -4.72
N ILE A 171 -23.90 -6.37 -4.39
CA ILE A 171 -23.30 -6.27 -3.06
C ILE A 171 -24.20 -5.43 -2.16
N ASN A 172 -24.63 -5.98 -1.03
CA ASN A 172 -25.38 -5.23 -0.03
C ASN A 172 -24.46 -4.72 1.09
N ILE A 173 -24.57 -3.42 1.39
CA ILE A 173 -23.93 -2.78 2.54
C ILE A 173 -24.91 -2.85 3.72
N GLY A 174 -24.53 -3.58 4.78
CA GLY A 174 -25.33 -3.69 5.99
C GLY A 174 -25.32 -2.40 6.83
N LYS A 175 -26.23 -2.32 7.83
CA LYS A 175 -26.24 -1.19 8.78
C LYS A 175 -24.89 -1.04 9.50
N LEU A 176 -24.27 -2.15 9.90
CA LEU A 176 -22.97 -2.19 10.56
C LEU A 176 -21.85 -1.59 9.70
N ASP A 177 -21.85 -1.85 8.39
CA ASP A 177 -20.79 -1.37 7.47
C ASP A 177 -20.83 0.15 7.34
N LYS A 178 -22.05 0.71 7.31
CA LYS A 178 -22.26 2.17 7.32
C LYS A 178 -21.76 2.78 8.62
N ILE A 179 -22.04 2.14 9.77
CA ILE A 179 -21.57 2.59 11.08
C ILE A 179 -20.03 2.57 11.13
N ILE A 180 -19.40 1.49 10.66
CA ILE A 180 -17.92 1.37 10.61
C ILE A 180 -17.34 2.49 9.76
N PHE A 181 -17.88 2.74 8.56
CA PHE A 181 -17.39 3.81 7.69
C PHE A 181 -17.53 5.20 8.31
N ILE A 182 -18.69 5.50 8.90
CA ILE A 182 -18.94 6.78 9.59
C ILE A 182 -18.00 6.93 10.79
N LEU A 183 -17.83 5.89 11.59
CA LEU A 183 -16.92 5.90 12.73
C LEU A 183 -15.47 6.12 12.28
N ALA A 184 -15.02 5.39 11.26
CA ALA A 184 -13.68 5.54 10.68
C ALA A 184 -13.41 7.00 10.28
N TYR A 185 -14.40 7.60 9.60
CA TYR A 185 -14.36 8.98 9.14
C TYR A 185 -14.37 10.00 10.30
N VAL A 186 -15.23 9.82 11.30
CA VAL A 186 -15.28 10.73 12.46
C VAL A 186 -13.97 10.68 13.23
N VAL A 187 -13.44 9.48 13.49
CA VAL A 187 -12.13 9.32 14.13
C VAL A 187 -11.03 9.94 13.27
N ALA A 188 -11.08 9.80 11.93
CA ALA A 188 -10.13 10.43 11.01
C ALA A 188 -10.09 11.95 11.19
N VAL A 189 -11.25 12.61 11.15
CA VAL A 189 -11.39 14.06 11.29
C VAL A 189 -10.93 14.52 12.67
N LEU A 190 -11.36 13.85 13.75
CA LEU A 190 -10.95 14.19 15.11
C LEU A 190 -9.45 14.02 15.33
N SER A 191 -8.86 12.96 14.78
CA SER A 191 -7.40 12.75 14.80
C SER A 191 -6.71 13.93 14.13
N TYR A 192 -7.14 14.29 12.92
CA TYR A 192 -6.54 15.38 12.16
C TYR A 192 -6.65 16.74 12.87
N LEU A 193 -7.81 17.03 13.47
CA LEU A 193 -8.05 18.26 14.24
C LEU A 193 -7.17 18.33 15.50
N HIS A 194 -6.94 17.20 16.18
CA HIS A 194 -6.05 17.15 17.34
C HIS A 194 -4.60 17.51 16.98
N TYR A 195 -4.14 17.13 15.78
CA TYR A 195 -2.80 17.43 15.27
C TYR A 195 -2.75 18.64 14.34
N PHE A 196 -3.77 19.49 14.39
CA PHE A 196 -3.82 20.67 13.54
C PHE A 196 -2.69 21.63 13.93
N ASN A 197 -1.67 21.71 13.08
CA ASN A 197 -0.54 22.60 13.29
C ASN A 197 -0.86 23.98 12.70
N LEU A 198 -0.83 25.02 13.54
CA LEU A 198 -1.05 26.42 13.14
C LEU A 198 0.02 26.90 12.15
N ASN A 199 1.26 26.41 12.23
CA ASN A 199 2.33 26.78 11.29
C ASN A 199 2.10 26.18 9.90
N LEU A 200 1.29 25.11 9.80
CA LEU A 200 0.88 24.47 8.55
C LEU A 200 -0.62 24.67 8.28
N PHE A 201 -1.22 25.74 8.84
CA PHE A 201 -2.68 25.95 8.84
C PHE A 201 -3.31 25.75 7.46
N ILE A 202 -2.75 26.39 6.43
CA ILE A 202 -3.30 26.34 5.06
C ILE A 202 -3.25 24.91 4.50
N SER A 203 -2.10 24.23 4.63
CA SER A 203 -1.94 22.86 4.16
C SER A 203 -2.92 21.92 4.88
N ASN A 204 -3.01 22.06 6.21
CA ASN A 204 -3.92 21.27 7.03
C ASN A 204 -5.39 21.50 6.68
N LEU A 205 -5.77 22.74 6.42
CA LEU A 205 -7.12 23.09 6.00
C LEU A 205 -7.45 22.49 4.63
N ILE A 206 -6.53 22.57 3.66
CA ILE A 206 -6.70 21.98 2.33
C ILE A 206 -6.90 20.46 2.44
N TYR A 207 -6.07 19.77 3.24
CA TYR A 207 -6.22 18.32 3.44
C TYR A 207 -7.60 17.95 4.00
N LEU A 208 -8.05 18.68 5.02
CA LEU A 208 -9.36 18.44 5.63
C LEU A 208 -10.48 18.66 4.60
N ILE A 209 -10.43 19.76 3.85
CA ILE A 209 -11.43 20.07 2.81
C ILE A 209 -11.46 18.97 1.74
N VAL A 210 -10.31 18.55 1.22
CA VAL A 210 -10.22 17.53 0.16
C VAL A 210 -10.79 16.20 0.63
N ILE A 211 -10.44 15.73 1.84
CA ILE A 211 -10.96 14.48 2.39
C ILE A 211 -12.48 14.55 2.57
N ASN A 212 -12.99 15.65 3.12
CA ASN A 212 -14.44 15.86 3.28
C ASN A 212 -15.17 15.81 1.93
N ILE A 213 -14.64 16.51 0.92
CA ILE A 213 -15.21 16.53 -0.43
C ILE A 213 -15.22 15.12 -1.05
N LEU A 214 -14.10 14.39 -0.96
CA LEU A 214 -14.01 13.03 -1.49
C LEU A 214 -15.02 12.08 -0.86
N VAL A 215 -15.20 12.15 0.46
CA VAL A 215 -16.19 11.35 1.19
C VAL A 215 -17.61 11.71 0.75
N ILE A 216 -17.94 13.01 0.69
CA ILE A 216 -19.26 13.48 0.24
C ILE A 216 -19.55 13.01 -1.19
N ILE A 217 -18.60 13.19 -2.11
CA ILE A 217 -18.72 12.73 -3.51
C ILE A 217 -18.96 11.22 -3.56
N SER A 218 -18.22 10.43 -2.78
CA SER A 218 -18.39 8.97 -2.76
C SER A 218 -19.80 8.55 -2.29
N ILE A 219 -20.38 9.27 -1.32
CA ILE A 219 -21.73 9.02 -0.81
C ILE A 219 -22.80 9.44 -1.83
N ILE A 220 -22.63 10.60 -2.48
CA ILE A 220 -23.53 11.07 -3.54
C ILE A 220 -23.54 10.06 -4.69
N ILE A 221 -22.36 9.64 -5.16
CA ILE A 221 -22.25 8.68 -6.25
C ILE A 221 -22.81 7.32 -5.81
N TYR A 222 -22.66 6.89 -4.57
CA TYR A 222 -23.31 5.68 -4.06
C TYR A 222 -24.84 5.71 -4.15
N LYS A 223 -25.46 6.88 -3.95
CA LYS A 223 -26.91 7.04 -4.16
C LYS A 223 -27.32 6.99 -5.62
N LEU A 224 -26.48 7.50 -6.53
CA LEU A 224 -26.76 7.55 -7.98
C LEU A 224 -26.45 6.22 -8.69
N ASN A 225 -25.32 5.61 -8.37
CA ASN A 225 -24.84 4.34 -8.90
C ASN A 225 -24.14 3.56 -7.79
N LYS A 226 -24.86 2.56 -7.26
CA LYS A 226 -24.43 1.74 -6.12
C LYS A 226 -23.05 1.11 -6.32
N HIS A 227 -22.75 0.59 -7.52
CA HIS A 227 -21.49 -0.12 -7.81
C HIS A 227 -20.32 0.85 -7.93
N LEU A 228 -20.51 1.97 -8.63
CA LEU A 228 -19.48 2.99 -8.78
C LEU A 228 -19.18 3.67 -7.45
N GLY A 229 -20.22 3.99 -6.68
CA GLY A 229 -20.07 4.58 -5.35
C GLY A 229 -19.38 3.64 -4.36
N LEU A 230 -19.66 2.35 -4.39
CA LEU A 230 -18.93 1.34 -3.61
C LEU A 230 -17.43 1.35 -3.93
N CYS A 231 -17.07 1.35 -5.22
CA CYS A 231 -15.67 1.41 -5.64
C CYS A 231 -15.00 2.69 -5.14
N LEU A 232 -15.67 3.84 -5.26
CA LEU A 232 -15.17 5.13 -4.79
C LEU A 232 -15.03 5.17 -3.27
N MET A 233 -15.98 4.63 -2.50
CA MET A 233 -15.88 4.58 -1.05
C MET A 233 -14.68 3.75 -0.59
N VAL A 234 -14.40 2.61 -1.25
CA VAL A 234 -13.19 1.81 -0.99
C VAL A 234 -11.93 2.60 -1.36
N LEU A 235 -11.90 3.24 -2.53
CA LEU A 235 -10.78 4.08 -2.97
C LEU A 235 -10.49 5.22 -1.97
N VAL A 236 -11.51 5.97 -1.58
CA VAL A 236 -11.39 7.07 -0.61
C VAL A 236 -10.89 6.56 0.74
N SER A 237 -11.36 5.38 1.18
CA SER A 237 -10.86 4.75 2.41
C SER A 237 -9.36 4.47 2.33
N LEU A 238 -8.88 3.91 1.23
CA LEU A 238 -7.45 3.64 1.03
C LEU A 238 -6.62 4.93 0.89
N ILE A 239 -7.16 5.97 0.25
CA ILE A 239 -6.51 7.28 0.14
C ILE A 239 -6.35 7.91 1.53
N ILE A 240 -7.37 7.84 2.39
CA ILE A 240 -7.28 8.39 3.75
C ILE A 240 -6.20 7.65 4.56
N ILE A 241 -6.15 6.31 4.48
CA ILE A 241 -5.08 5.50 5.11
C ILE A 241 -3.70 5.94 4.59
N PHE A 242 -3.57 6.12 3.27
CA PHE A 242 -2.31 6.54 2.66
C PHE A 242 -1.90 7.95 3.12
N ILE A 243 -2.83 8.90 3.17
CA ILE A 243 -2.56 10.25 3.68
C ILE A 243 -2.10 10.18 5.13
N PHE A 244 -2.77 9.38 5.98
CA PHE A 244 -2.34 9.19 7.36
C PHE A 244 -0.95 8.59 7.46
N SER A 245 -0.61 7.60 6.64
CA SER A 245 0.74 7.06 6.62
C SER A 245 1.79 8.10 6.24
N LEU A 246 1.48 9.01 5.30
CA LEU A 246 2.35 10.12 4.91
C LEU A 246 2.47 11.17 6.01
N SER A 247 1.36 11.56 6.64
CA SER A 247 1.37 12.49 7.76
C SER A 247 2.19 11.95 8.91
N ILE A 248 2.02 10.66 9.24
CA ILE A 248 2.84 9.98 10.24
C ILE A 248 4.32 10.01 9.80
N SER A 249 4.65 9.66 8.54
CA SER A 249 6.03 9.68 7.98
C SER A 249 6.70 11.06 7.98
N ALA A 250 5.95 12.13 7.71
CA ALA A 250 6.45 13.51 7.77
C ALA A 250 6.65 13.99 9.22
N ILE A 251 5.82 13.49 10.15
CA ILE A 251 5.85 13.81 11.58
C ILE A 251 6.81 12.89 12.35
N PHE A 252 7.24 11.77 11.76
CA PHE A 252 8.16 10.77 12.31
C PHE A 252 9.51 11.39 12.75
N GLY A 253 9.91 12.53 12.19
CA GLY A 253 11.08 13.28 12.62
C GLY A 253 10.90 14.12 13.91
N PHE A 254 9.66 14.40 14.33
CA PHE A 254 9.36 15.29 15.48
C PHE A 254 8.74 14.56 16.69
N TYR A 255 8.00 13.46 16.52
CA TYR A 255 7.13 12.89 17.58
C TYR A 255 7.43 11.43 17.98
N PHE A 256 8.65 10.93 17.78
CA PHE A 256 9.04 9.65 18.38
C PHE A 256 9.04 9.67 19.93
N TYR A 257 8.91 10.85 20.55
CA TYR A 257 8.85 10.95 22.00
C TYR A 257 7.57 10.38 22.60
N ASN A 258 6.48 10.17 21.84
CA ASN A 258 5.26 9.61 22.42
C ASN A 258 4.35 8.86 21.41
N PRO A 259 4.36 7.51 21.37
CA PRO A 259 3.55 6.71 20.45
C PRO A 259 2.04 6.77 20.72
N TYR A 260 1.60 7.28 21.89
CA TYR A 260 0.16 7.47 22.17
C TYR A 260 -0.50 8.39 21.13
N PHE A 261 0.27 9.28 20.50
CA PHE A 261 -0.25 10.18 19.48
C PHE A 261 -0.64 9.48 18.17
N LEU A 262 -0.12 8.29 17.89
CA LEU A 262 -0.46 7.54 16.67
C LEU A 262 -1.76 6.75 16.81
N ILE A 263 -2.25 6.53 18.03
CA ILE A 263 -3.39 5.65 18.31
C ILE A 263 -4.65 6.06 17.53
N PRO A 264 -5.09 7.33 17.49
CA PRO A 264 -6.28 7.72 16.75
C PRO A 264 -6.18 7.47 15.23
N PHE A 265 -5.02 7.74 14.63
CA PHE A 265 -4.75 7.47 13.21
C PHE A 265 -4.75 5.97 12.91
N ILE A 266 -4.16 5.17 13.79
CA ILE A 266 -4.15 3.70 13.66
C ILE A 266 -5.57 3.17 13.75
N ILE A 267 -6.38 3.61 14.73
CA ILE A 267 -7.79 3.19 14.88
C ILE A 267 -8.58 3.52 13.61
N SER A 268 -8.50 4.76 13.13
CA SER A 268 -9.21 5.16 11.91
C SER A 268 -8.76 4.33 10.69
N SER A 269 -7.45 4.12 10.53
CA SER A 269 -6.90 3.33 9.42
C SER A 269 -7.37 1.88 9.46
N VAL A 270 -7.40 1.28 10.65
CA VAL A 270 -7.92 -0.09 10.86
C VAL A 270 -9.41 -0.16 10.52
N LEU A 271 -10.22 0.81 10.92
CA LEU A 271 -11.65 0.83 10.60
C LEU A 271 -11.91 0.97 9.09
N PHE A 272 -11.18 1.86 8.40
CA PHE A 272 -11.25 1.99 6.95
C PHE A 272 -10.79 0.71 6.24
N LEU A 273 -9.75 0.05 6.75
CA LEU A 273 -9.27 -1.22 6.22
C LEU A 273 -10.32 -2.32 6.40
N ILE A 274 -10.95 -2.42 7.58
CA ILE A 274 -12.03 -3.38 7.85
C ILE A 274 -13.19 -3.14 6.89
N PHE A 275 -13.61 -1.88 6.70
CA PHE A 275 -14.67 -1.53 5.76
C PHE A 275 -14.33 -1.96 4.32
N ALA A 276 -13.13 -1.60 3.84
CA ALA A 276 -12.67 -1.95 2.50
C ALA A 276 -12.60 -3.47 2.28
N LEU A 277 -11.97 -4.20 3.21
CA LEU A 277 -11.83 -5.65 3.14
C LEU A 277 -13.20 -6.35 3.18
N LYS A 278 -14.14 -5.83 3.97
CA LYS A 278 -15.49 -6.41 4.05
C LYS A 278 -16.27 -6.23 2.75
N ILE A 279 -16.15 -5.10 2.07
CA ILE A 279 -16.75 -4.92 0.74
C ILE A 279 -16.14 -5.90 -0.27
N ILE A 280 -14.82 -6.02 -0.30
CA ILE A 280 -14.11 -6.95 -1.19
C ILE A 280 -14.51 -8.40 -0.88
N TYR A 281 -14.64 -8.76 0.39
CA TYR A 281 -15.06 -10.08 0.82
C TYR A 281 -16.50 -10.40 0.41
N ASN A 282 -17.44 -9.47 0.63
CA ASN A 282 -18.84 -9.64 0.25
C ASN A 282 -19.02 -9.82 -1.25
N TYR A 283 -18.24 -9.08 -2.05
CA TYR A 283 -18.12 -9.31 -3.50
C TYR A 283 -17.71 -10.76 -3.79
N SER A 284 -16.61 -11.24 -3.20
CA SER A 284 -16.14 -12.60 -3.45
C SER A 284 -17.19 -13.66 -3.13
N LEU A 285 -17.91 -13.50 -2.02
CA LEU A 285 -18.94 -14.44 -1.61
C LEU A 285 -20.07 -14.50 -2.64
N SER A 286 -20.50 -13.33 -3.13
CA SER A 286 -21.53 -13.23 -4.16
C SER A 286 -21.14 -13.91 -5.48
N LYS A 287 -19.85 -13.85 -5.85
CA LYS A 287 -19.30 -14.51 -7.04
C LYS A 287 -19.24 -16.03 -6.88
N GLU A 288 -18.80 -16.54 -5.73
CA GLU A 288 -18.77 -17.97 -5.42
C GLU A 288 -20.20 -18.57 -5.46
N TYR A 289 -21.17 -17.88 -4.87
CA TYR A 289 -22.58 -18.28 -4.88
C TYR A 289 -23.17 -18.37 -6.30
N GLN A 290 -22.94 -17.36 -7.14
CA GLN A 290 -23.40 -17.40 -8.53
C GLN A 290 -22.75 -18.54 -9.33
N LYS A 291 -21.47 -18.85 -9.07
CA LYS A 291 -20.79 -19.97 -9.71
C LYS A 291 -21.42 -21.31 -9.34
N GLN A 292 -21.78 -21.51 -8.07
CA GLN A 292 -22.47 -22.72 -7.62
C GLN A 292 -23.84 -22.90 -8.28
N ILE A 293 -24.64 -21.82 -8.41
CA ILE A 293 -25.94 -21.87 -9.10
C ILE A 293 -25.79 -22.25 -10.58
N MET A 294 -24.77 -21.74 -11.27
CA MET A 294 -24.54 -22.10 -12.67
C MET A 294 -24.16 -23.59 -12.79
N GLN A 295 -23.29 -24.08 -11.91
CA GLN A 295 -22.89 -25.50 -11.91
C GLN A 295 -24.04 -26.45 -11.58
N SER A 296 -25.00 -26.04 -10.73
CA SER A 296 -26.17 -26.86 -10.41
C SER A 296 -27.25 -26.88 -11.50
N LYS A 297 -27.14 -26.01 -12.52
CA LYS A 297 -28.07 -25.96 -13.67
C LYS A 297 -27.54 -26.75 -14.88
N GLU A 298 -26.27 -27.14 -14.86
CA GLU A 298 -25.61 -27.94 -15.91
C GLU A 298 -25.62 -29.45 -15.60
N VAL A 299 -26.16 -29.86 -14.45
CA VAL A 299 -26.38 -31.25 -14.00
C VAL A 299 -27.86 -31.57 -14.05
#